data_AF-A0AA39PK56-F1
#
_entry.id   AF-A0AA39PK56-F1
#
_cell.length_a   1.000
_cell.length_b   1.000
_cell.length_c   1.000
_cell.angle_alpha   90.00
_cell.angle_beta   90.00
_cell.angle_gamma   90.00
#
_symmetry.space_group_name_H-M   'P 1'
#
loop_
_entity.id
_entity.type
_entity.pdbx_description
1 polymer ?
#
loop_
_entity_poly.entity_id
_entity_poly.type
_entity_poly.pdbx_seq_one_letter_code
_entity_poly.pdbx_strand_id
1 'polypeptide(L)'
;MSLFITATRPDLKISGVVMLSGRMLLPEKLAESMQTSDAKGVPIFIGHRMDDKIMTIETNGKCVDALKAAGFTVQKNTNDVRAISYHVYEGVGHTVNSREKDDLKDWMKKNLSSD
;
A
#
# COMPACT_ATOMS: atom_id res chain seq x y z
N MET A 1 -8.87 -4.18 0.68
CA MET A 1 -9.83 -3.83 -0.39
C MET A 1 -9.57 -2.46 -1.03
N SER A 2 -8.80 -1.57 -0.41
CA SER A 2 -8.59 -0.20 -0.90
C SER A 2 -7.93 -0.09 -2.29
N LEU A 3 -6.98 -0.99 -2.63
CA LEU A 3 -6.33 -1.00 -3.95
C LEU A 3 -7.26 -1.40 -5.12
N PHE A 4 -8.39 -2.05 -4.85
CA PHE A 4 -9.35 -2.43 -5.90
C PHE A 4 -10.02 -1.19 -6.53
N ILE A 5 -10.31 -0.18 -5.71
CA ILE A 5 -10.97 1.06 -6.16
C ILE A 5 -10.03 1.80 -7.11
N THR A 6 -8.74 1.91 -6.75
CA THR A 6 -7.71 2.51 -7.60
C THR A 6 -7.61 1.85 -8.97
N ALA A 7 -7.71 0.51 -9.02
CA ALA A 7 -7.62 -0.24 -10.27
C ALA A 7 -8.88 -0.15 -11.15
N THR A 8 -10.07 -0.01 -10.55
CA THR A 8 -11.37 -0.15 -11.26
C THR A 8 -12.14 1.14 -11.45
N ARG A 9 -11.73 2.23 -10.80
CA ARG A 9 -12.36 3.56 -10.89
C ARG A 9 -11.31 4.63 -11.21
N PRO A 10 -10.71 4.60 -12.41
CA PRO A 10 -9.74 5.62 -12.84
C PRO A 10 -10.35 7.02 -12.95
N ASP A 11 -11.69 7.12 -13.05
CA ASP A 11 -12.44 8.37 -13.02
C ASP A 11 -12.43 9.07 -11.66
N LEU A 12 -12.13 8.35 -10.58
CA LEU A 12 -12.03 8.92 -9.24
C LEU A 12 -10.64 9.50 -9.00
N LYS A 13 -10.58 10.82 -8.87
CA LYS A 13 -9.37 11.51 -8.39
C LYS A 13 -9.22 11.29 -6.89
N ILE A 14 -8.30 10.42 -6.51
CA ILE A 14 -7.94 10.14 -5.12
C ILE A 14 -6.53 10.62 -4.82
N SER A 15 -6.32 11.19 -3.63
CA SER A 15 -5.01 11.71 -3.22
C SER A 15 -4.03 10.62 -2.78
N GLY A 16 -4.50 9.40 -2.57
CA GLY A 16 -3.67 8.27 -2.20
C GLY A 16 -4.47 7.09 -1.67
N VAL A 17 -3.78 5.97 -1.47
CA VAL A 17 -4.34 4.75 -0.88
C VAL A 17 -3.53 4.28 0.30
N VAL A 18 -4.24 3.91 1.37
CA VAL A 18 -3.67 3.28 2.55
C VAL A 18 -4.19 1.84 2.62
N MET A 19 -3.27 0.88 2.76
CA MET A 19 -3.58 -0.54 2.99
C MET A 19 -2.87 -1.00 4.27
N LEU A 20 -3.61 -1.03 5.38
CA LEU A 20 -3.13 -1.54 6.67
C LEU A 20 -3.57 -3.00 6.84
N SER A 21 -2.62 -3.87 7.16
CA SER A 21 -2.80 -5.32 7.33
C SER A 21 -3.70 -5.97 6.26
N GLY A 22 -3.54 -5.54 5.01
CA GLY A 22 -4.45 -5.88 3.91
C GLY A 22 -3.87 -6.86 2.90
N ARG A 23 -4.74 -7.33 2.00
CA ARG A 23 -4.38 -8.07 0.77
C ARG A 23 -5.12 -7.55 -0.45
N MET A 24 -4.54 -7.85 -1.61
CA MET A 24 -5.19 -7.82 -2.92
C MET A 24 -5.87 -9.17 -3.16
N LEU A 25 -7.12 -9.17 -3.63
CA LEU A 25 -7.85 -10.43 -3.92
C LEU A 25 -7.30 -11.14 -5.16
N LEU A 26 -6.88 -10.36 -6.17
CA LEU A 26 -6.29 -10.83 -7.41
C LEU A 26 -5.00 -10.01 -7.67
N PRO A 27 -3.89 -10.30 -6.96
CA PRO A 27 -2.70 -9.46 -6.95
C PRO A 27 -2.17 -9.10 -8.34
N GLU A 28 -2.00 -10.11 -9.20
CA GLU A 28 -1.46 -9.97 -10.56
C GLU A 28 -2.36 -9.09 -11.43
N LYS A 29 -3.65 -9.44 -11.55
CA LYS A 29 -4.62 -8.70 -12.36
C LYS A 29 -4.79 -7.25 -11.92
N LEU A 30 -4.80 -7.02 -10.60
CA LEU A 30 -4.95 -5.66 -10.06
C LEU A 30 -3.69 -4.83 -10.28
N ALA A 31 -2.50 -5.42 -10.10
CA ALA A 31 -1.25 -4.72 -10.36
C ALA A 31 -1.11 -4.33 -11.84
N GLU A 32 -1.45 -5.24 -12.76
CA GLU A 32 -1.50 -4.97 -14.21
C GLU A 32 -2.49 -3.85 -14.56
N SER A 33 -3.71 -3.89 -14.00
CA SER A 33 -4.72 -2.86 -14.20
C SER A 33 -4.29 -1.49 -13.68
N MET A 34 -3.54 -1.43 -12.58
CA MET A 34 -3.01 -0.17 -12.03
C MET A 34 -1.89 0.41 -12.90
N GLN A 35 -1.15 -0.42 -13.62
CA GLN A 35 -0.07 0.01 -14.51
C GLN A 35 -0.60 0.70 -15.77
N THR A 36 -1.73 0.23 -16.28
CA THR A 36 -2.35 0.66 -17.55
C THR A 36 -3.38 1.77 -17.38
N SER A 37 -3.67 2.18 -16.14
CA SER A 37 -4.64 3.22 -15.81
C SER A 37 -3.95 4.52 -15.34
N ASP A 38 -4.74 5.60 -15.26
CA ASP A 38 -4.34 6.88 -14.68
C ASP A 38 -3.93 6.77 -13.19
N ALA A 39 -4.12 5.60 -12.58
CA ALA A 39 -3.71 5.27 -11.23
C ALA A 39 -2.20 5.16 -11.02
N LYS A 40 -1.39 5.12 -12.09
CA LYS A 40 0.08 4.94 -12.01
C LYS A 40 0.80 6.00 -11.16
N GLY A 41 0.18 7.15 -10.90
CA GLY A 41 0.71 8.21 -10.05
C GLY A 41 0.11 8.31 -8.64
N VAL A 42 -0.88 7.46 -8.29
CA VAL A 42 -1.53 7.53 -6.98
C VAL A 42 -0.56 7.04 -5.91
N PRO A 43 -0.24 7.87 -4.88
CA PRO A 43 0.60 7.43 -3.77
C PRO A 43 -0.04 6.27 -3.02
N ILE A 44 0.76 5.26 -2.66
CA ILE A 44 0.29 4.09 -1.90
C ILE A 44 1.14 3.88 -0.66
N PHE A 45 0.48 3.71 0.47
CA PHE A 45 1.06 3.24 1.72
C PHE A 45 0.55 1.83 2.04
N ILE A 46 1.48 0.92 2.32
CA ILE A 46 1.20 -0.44 2.76
C ILE A 46 1.85 -0.62 4.13
N GLY A 47 1.04 -0.79 5.16
CA GLY A 47 1.50 -1.14 6.51
C GLY A 47 1.11 -2.58 6.80
N HIS A 48 2.04 -3.39 7.28
CA HIS A 48 1.76 -4.79 7.64
C HIS A 48 2.55 -5.23 8.86
N ARG A 49 2.03 -6.23 9.60
CA ARG A 49 2.73 -6.81 10.75
C ARG A 49 3.34 -8.15 10.44
N MET A 50 4.52 -8.40 10.99
CA MET A 50 5.19 -9.69 10.86
C MET A 50 4.42 -10.81 11.58
N ASP A 51 3.88 -10.51 12.77
CA ASP A 51 3.23 -11.50 13.65
C ASP A 51 1.70 -11.59 13.43
N ASP A 52 1.19 -11.07 12.31
CA ASP A 52 -0.23 -11.14 11.98
C ASP A 52 -0.62 -12.56 11.54
N LYS A 53 -1.40 -13.24 12.39
CA LYS A 53 -1.88 -14.60 12.15
C LYS A 53 -3.15 -14.66 11.30
N ILE A 54 -3.87 -13.55 11.15
CA ILE A 54 -5.10 -13.48 10.34
C ILE A 54 -4.73 -13.20 8.89
N MET A 55 -3.86 -12.21 8.71
CA MET A 55 -3.37 -11.77 7.41
C MET A 55 -1.86 -11.96 7.41
N THR A 56 -1.41 -13.14 6.99
CA THR A 56 0.02 -13.48 7.07
C THR A 56 0.88 -12.53 6.24
N ILE A 57 2.11 -12.30 6.69
CA ILE A 57 3.10 -11.52 5.96
C ILE A 57 3.36 -12.09 4.56
N GLU A 58 3.24 -13.41 4.37
CA GLU A 58 3.35 -14.04 3.05
C GLU A 58 2.23 -13.62 2.11
N THR A 59 0.99 -13.50 2.62
CA THR A 59 -0.17 -13.06 1.83
C THR A 59 0.02 -11.61 1.38
N ASN A 60 0.53 -10.76 2.26
CA ASN A 60 0.87 -9.38 1.91
C ASN A 60 2.07 -9.32 0.95
N GLY A 61 3.09 -10.16 1.17
CA GLY A 61 4.27 -10.31 0.32
C GLY A 61 3.90 -10.60 -1.14
N LYS A 62 2.96 -11.52 -1.38
CA LYS A 62 2.43 -11.80 -2.73
C LYS A 62 1.84 -10.56 -3.41
N CYS A 63 1.23 -9.66 -2.64
CA CYS A 63 0.70 -8.40 -3.17
C CYS A 63 1.85 -7.46 -3.57
N VAL A 64 2.86 -7.33 -2.71
CA VAL A 64 4.05 -6.51 -2.97
C VAL A 64 4.83 -7.04 -4.17
N ASP A 65 4.97 -8.36 -4.32
CA ASP A 65 5.67 -8.98 -5.44
C ASP A 65 4.93 -8.78 -6.76
N ALA A 66 3.59 -8.88 -6.76
CA ALA A 66 2.78 -8.56 -7.93
C ALA A 66 2.92 -7.07 -8.33
N LEU A 67 2.93 -6.15 -7.37
CA LEU A 67 3.15 -4.72 -7.64
C LEU A 67 4.54 -4.47 -8.24
N LYS A 68 5.59 -5.10 -7.70
CA LYS A 68 6.94 -5.01 -8.29
C LYS A 68 7.02 -5.59 -9.69
N ALA A 69 6.37 -6.74 -9.93
CA ALA A 69 6.33 -7.38 -11.24
C ALA A 69 5.62 -6.51 -12.29
N ALA A 70 4.58 -5.77 -11.88
CA ALA A 70 3.92 -4.76 -12.71
C ALA A 70 4.72 -3.45 -12.86
N GLY A 71 5.96 -3.39 -12.35
CA GLY A 71 6.87 -2.25 -12.54
C GLY A 71 6.70 -1.11 -11.53
N PHE A 72 5.95 -1.30 -10.45
CA PHE A 72 5.91 -0.31 -9.37
C PHE A 72 7.21 -0.35 -8.55
N THR A 73 7.74 0.83 -8.24
CA THR A 73 8.86 0.94 -7.30
C THR A 73 8.29 0.83 -5.88
N VAL A 74 8.71 -0.21 -5.15
CA VAL A 74 8.31 -0.41 -3.75
C VAL A 74 9.53 -0.20 -2.85
N GLN A 75 9.44 0.76 -1.94
CA GLN A 75 10.48 1.02 -0.94
C GLN A 75 10.06 0.49 0.42
N LYS A 76 10.99 -0.20 1.09
CA LYS A 76 10.76 -0.74 2.43
C LYS A 76 11.08 0.32 3.50
N ASN A 77 10.18 0.49 4.46
CA ASN A 77 10.32 1.33 5.65
C ASN A 77 10.70 2.79 5.36
N THR A 78 10.27 3.32 4.20
CA THR A 78 10.54 4.69 3.77
C THR A 78 9.31 5.29 3.09
N ASN A 79 9.03 6.56 3.37
CA ASN A 79 7.96 7.33 2.76
C ASN A 79 8.50 8.23 1.63
N ASP A 80 8.81 7.63 0.48
CA ASP A 80 9.17 8.34 -0.76
C ASP A 80 7.91 8.63 -1.58
N VAL A 81 7.79 9.85 -2.08
CA VAL A 81 6.64 10.34 -2.87
C VAL A 81 6.54 9.64 -4.23
N ARG A 82 7.66 9.10 -4.74
CA ARG A 82 7.73 8.45 -6.06
C ARG A 82 7.60 6.92 -6.01
N ALA A 83 7.44 6.34 -4.82
CA ALA A 83 7.41 4.91 -4.62
C ALA A 83 6.28 4.49 -3.69
N ILE A 84 5.85 3.24 -3.82
CA ILE A 84 4.94 2.61 -2.84
C ILE A 84 5.73 2.46 -1.53
N SER A 85 5.19 3.03 -0.46
CA SER A 85 5.78 2.98 0.87
C SER A 85 5.31 1.69 1.56
N TYR A 86 6.21 0.71 1.69
CA TYR A 86 5.91 -0.58 2.31
C TYR A 86 6.60 -0.71 3.66
N HIS A 87 5.82 -0.69 4.74
CA HIS A 87 6.32 -0.76 6.10
C HIS A 87 5.93 -2.06 6.76
N VAL A 88 6.91 -2.73 7.35
CA VAL A 88 6.71 -3.97 8.12
C VAL A 88 7.05 -3.72 9.57
N TYR A 89 6.10 -3.99 10.45
CA TYR A 89 6.22 -3.74 11.88
C TYR A 89 6.27 -5.04 12.68
N GLU A 90 7.10 -5.05 13.71
CA GLU A 90 7.09 -6.09 14.75
C GLU A 90 5.97 -5.81 15.77
N GLY A 91 5.50 -6.86 16.44
CA GLY A 91 4.55 -6.78 17.55
C GLY A 91 3.29 -7.61 17.36
N VAL A 92 2.55 -7.81 18.45
CA VAL A 92 1.55 -8.88 18.57
C VAL A 92 0.26 -8.61 17.78
N GLY A 93 -0.07 -9.56 16.90
CA GLY A 93 -1.42 -9.75 16.35
C GLY A 93 -1.85 -8.71 15.32
N HIS A 94 -3.16 -8.63 15.08
CA HIS A 94 -3.77 -7.74 14.09
C HIS A 94 -4.20 -6.40 14.74
N THR A 95 -3.22 -5.58 15.11
CA THR A 95 -3.45 -4.29 15.79
C THR A 95 -2.71 -3.15 15.09
N VAL A 96 -2.85 -1.91 15.58
CA VAL A 96 -2.09 -0.74 15.11
C VAL A 96 -1.23 -0.22 16.26
N ASN A 97 0.07 0.00 16.01
CA ASN A 97 1.03 0.50 17.00
C ASN A 97 1.38 1.97 16.74
N SER A 98 2.06 2.61 17.69
CA SER A 98 2.42 4.03 17.58
C SER A 98 3.31 4.33 16.37
N ARG A 99 4.29 3.45 16.09
CA ARG A 99 5.19 3.60 14.94
C ARG A 99 4.42 3.61 13.61
N GLU A 100 3.49 2.67 13.42
CA GLU A 100 2.64 2.62 12.22
C GLU A 100 1.80 3.89 12.04
N LYS A 101 1.33 4.49 13.14
CA LYS A 101 0.61 5.77 13.09
C LYS A 101 1.53 6.92 12.71
N ASP A 102 2.74 6.96 13.25
CA ASP A 102 3.72 8.02 12.97
C ASP A 102 4.18 7.96 11.51
N ASP A 103 4.48 6.76 11.01
CA ASP A 103 4.87 6.54 9.61
C ASP A 103 3.72 6.88 8.65
N LEU A 104 2.48 6.52 9.00
CA LEU A 104 1.31 6.90 8.21
C LEU A 104 1.09 8.41 8.21
N LYS A 105 1.24 9.07 9.37
CA LYS A 105 1.11 10.53 9.51
C LYS A 105 2.15 11.25 8.66
N ASP A 106 3.39 10.79 8.67
CA ASP A 106 4.45 11.37 7.86
C ASP A 106 4.27 11.09 6.36
N TRP A 107 3.72 9.92 6.00
CA TRP A 107 3.32 9.64 4.62
C TRP A 107 2.21 10.59 4.16
N MET A 108 1.18 10.81 5.00
CA MET A 108 0.08 11.72 4.70
C MET A 108 0.57 13.15 4.48
N LYS A 109 1.43 13.69 5.37
CA LYS A 109 1.99 15.04 5.21
C LYS A 109 2.76 15.25 3.90
N LYS A 110 3.37 14.19 3.37
CA LYS A 110 4.16 14.23 2.13
C LYS A 110 3.31 14.12 0.87
N ASN A 111 2.17 13.42 0.96
CA ASN A 111 1.38 13.02 -0.22
C ASN A 111 0.00 13.70 -0.30
N LEU A 112 -0.53 14.22 0.81
CA LEU A 112 -1.76 15.01 0.84
C LEU A 112 -1.35 16.49 0.86
N SER A 113 -1.73 17.25 -0.18
CA SER A 113 -1.59 18.71 -0.12
C SER A 113 -2.54 19.28 0.93
N SER A 114 -2.21 20.46 1.46
CA SER A 114 -3.00 21.14 2.50
C SER A 114 -4.15 21.98 1.94
N ASP A 115 -4.55 21.75 0.69
CA ASP A 115 -5.56 22.56 0.00
C ASP A 115 -6.99 22.16 0.37
#